data_AF-A0A238FJD5-F1
#
_entry.id   AF-A0A238FJD5-F1
#
_cell.length_a   1.000
_cell.length_b   1.000
_cell.length_c   1.000
_cell.angle_alpha   90.00
_cell.angle_beta   90.00
_cell.angle_gamma   90.00
#
_symmetry.space_group_name_H-M   'P 1'
#
loop_
_entity.id
_entity.type
_entity.pdbx_description
1 polymer ?
#
loop_
_entity_poly.entity_id
_entity_poly.type
_entity_poly.pdbx_seq_one_letter_code
_entity_poly.pdbx_strand_id
1 'polypeptide(L)'
;MKVVEYILDGFRRGVFASKRDYYYRAVELFGKQKTVDEIVDDIAATLCIQRSELGVGSSPKGLFSGHISLLLSNSTVVQGSLSRTGTLIPPIDQLLGIHYPVSVAEDCTRRIRWVLVVEKEAIFSTLSSSALLLDSALGPGVLITGKGYPDMATRHLLKKLSVDLSHIPIMALVDADPHGTEILATYACGSKSLQHEKEGLVVERMECIGVKHDDLHGMNIDRRSLIVLSARDRKKAVSLLKRDDLKDDWRRELQHTLHRGYKAEIEIIGSSSSIVNDDQGILNYVVDRVGRTLLQYV
;
A
#
# COMPACT_ATOMS: atom_id res chain seq x y z
N MET A 1 -18.63 -28.28 -1.00
CA MET A 1 -19.82 -27.82 -1.77
C MET A 1 -20.42 -26.50 -1.28
N LYS A 2 -20.48 -26.20 0.03
CA LYS A 2 -21.18 -24.99 0.53
C LYS A 2 -20.62 -23.64 0.02
N VAL A 3 -19.30 -23.49 -0.08
CA VAL A 3 -18.68 -22.26 -0.63
C VAL A 3 -19.07 -22.04 -2.09
N VAL A 4 -19.07 -23.10 -2.91
CA VAL A 4 -19.50 -23.05 -4.32
C VAL A 4 -20.98 -22.64 -4.42
N GLU A 5 -21.84 -23.16 -3.55
CA GLU A 5 -23.25 -22.77 -3.48
C GLU A 5 -23.41 -21.26 -3.19
N TYR A 6 -22.63 -20.71 -2.25
CA TYR A 6 -22.65 -19.27 -1.94
C TYR A 6 -22.14 -18.40 -3.09
N ILE A 7 -21.10 -18.85 -3.79
CA ILE A 7 -20.58 -18.17 -4.99
C ILE A 7 -21.68 -18.13 -6.07
N LEU A 8 -22.29 -19.29 -6.37
CA LEU A 8 -23.35 -19.39 -7.38
C LEU A 8 -24.59 -18.56 -7.02
N ASP A 9 -25.01 -18.56 -5.76
CA ASP A 9 -26.11 -17.71 -5.29
C ASP A 9 -25.77 -16.21 -5.40
N GLY A 10 -24.52 -15.83 -5.07
CA GLY A 10 -24.01 -14.47 -5.25
C GLY A 10 -24.08 -14.01 -6.72
N PHE A 11 -23.61 -14.84 -7.64
CA PHE A 11 -23.70 -14.56 -9.08
C PHE A 11 -25.14 -14.40 -9.56
N ARG A 12 -26.04 -15.30 -9.17
CA ARG A 12 -27.46 -15.23 -9.56
C ARG A 12 -28.14 -13.95 -9.09
N ARG A 13 -27.70 -13.40 -7.95
CA ARG A 13 -28.25 -12.17 -7.36
C ARG A 13 -27.49 -10.91 -7.77
N GLY A 14 -26.36 -11.04 -8.46
CA GLY A 14 -25.45 -9.93 -8.74
C GLY A 14 -24.83 -9.32 -7.47
N VAL A 15 -24.64 -10.11 -6.41
CA VAL A 15 -24.13 -9.63 -5.12
C VAL A 15 -22.69 -10.05 -4.93
N PHE A 16 -21.81 -9.07 -4.71
CA PHE A 16 -20.45 -9.30 -4.25
C PHE A 16 -20.42 -9.61 -2.76
N ALA A 17 -19.62 -10.59 -2.36
CA ALA A 17 -19.47 -11.00 -0.96
C ALA A 17 -18.00 -11.07 -0.57
N SER A 18 -17.70 -10.78 0.69
CA SER A 18 -16.37 -11.02 1.25
C SER A 18 -16.23 -12.45 1.75
N LYS A 19 -14.98 -12.92 1.86
CA LYS A 19 -14.68 -14.22 2.50
C LYS A 19 -15.21 -14.30 3.94
N ARG A 20 -15.24 -13.15 4.65
CA ARG A 20 -15.83 -13.05 5.99
C ARG A 20 -17.34 -13.25 5.96
N ASP A 21 -18.04 -12.72 4.97
CA ASP A 21 -19.49 -12.93 4.84
C ASP A 21 -19.80 -14.41 4.66
N TYR A 22 -19.01 -15.12 3.86
CA TYR A 22 -19.14 -16.58 3.71
C TYR A 22 -18.83 -17.33 5.01
N TYR A 23 -17.78 -16.94 5.73
CA TYR A 23 -17.47 -17.51 7.03
C TYR A 23 -18.62 -17.31 8.04
N TYR A 24 -19.19 -16.11 8.13
CA TYR A 24 -20.27 -15.80 9.07
C TYR A 24 -21.59 -16.49 8.72
N ARG A 25 -21.83 -16.84 7.45
CA ARG A 25 -23.01 -17.61 7.05
C ARG A 25 -23.04 -19.03 7.62
N ALA A 26 -21.89 -19.62 7.96
CA ALA A 26 -21.82 -20.96 8.55
C ALA A 26 -20.55 -21.15 9.40
N VAL A 27 -20.44 -20.37 10.49
CA VAL A 27 -19.27 -20.39 11.39
C VAL A 27 -18.99 -21.78 11.94
N GLU A 28 -20.02 -22.52 12.35
CA GLU A 28 -19.90 -23.87 12.90
C GLU A 28 -19.37 -24.89 11.88
N LEU A 29 -19.72 -24.71 10.59
CA LEU A 29 -19.29 -25.59 9.51
C LEU A 29 -17.81 -25.35 9.15
N PHE A 30 -17.40 -24.09 9.07
CA PHE A 30 -16.07 -23.73 8.60
C PHE A 30 -15.01 -23.76 9.70
N GLY A 31 -15.43 -23.50 10.95
CA GLY A 31 -14.59 -23.48 12.16
C GLY A 31 -13.58 -22.32 12.20
N LYS A 32 -12.79 -22.15 11.15
CA LYS A 32 -11.78 -21.08 11.00
C LYS A 32 -12.01 -20.36 9.67
N GLN A 33 -11.83 -19.04 9.68
CA GLN A 33 -11.90 -18.21 8.46
C GLN A 33 -10.93 -18.71 7.38
N LYS A 34 -9.75 -19.19 7.80
CA LYS A 34 -8.72 -19.76 6.92
C LYS A 34 -9.26 -20.87 6.00
N THR A 35 -10.21 -21.68 6.48
CA THR A 35 -10.83 -22.74 5.66
C THR A 35 -11.58 -22.17 4.46
N VAL A 36 -12.35 -21.10 4.66
CA VAL A 36 -13.05 -20.39 3.57
C VAL A 36 -12.04 -19.73 2.65
N ASP A 37 -10.98 -19.17 3.22
CA ASP A 37 -9.93 -18.51 2.45
C ASP A 37 -9.27 -19.45 1.46
N GLU A 38 -8.86 -20.64 1.91
CA GLU A 38 -8.24 -21.70 1.09
C GLU A 38 -9.20 -22.21 0.02
N ILE A 39 -10.46 -22.51 0.37
CA ILE A 39 -11.44 -23.02 -0.61
C ILE A 39 -11.70 -21.99 -1.73
N VAL A 40 -11.86 -20.71 -1.39
CA VAL A 40 -12.07 -19.66 -2.41
C VAL A 40 -10.85 -19.51 -3.30
N ASP A 41 -9.65 -19.53 -2.71
CA ASP A 41 -8.39 -19.39 -3.47
C ASP A 41 -8.16 -20.61 -4.39
N ASP A 42 -8.46 -21.82 -3.92
CA ASP A 42 -8.36 -23.06 -4.70
C ASP A 42 -9.35 -23.07 -5.88
N ILE A 43 -10.59 -22.59 -5.67
CA ILE A 43 -11.58 -22.46 -6.76
C ILE A 43 -11.11 -21.47 -7.81
N ALA A 44 -10.65 -20.28 -7.39
CA ALA A 44 -10.11 -19.26 -8.30
C ALA A 44 -8.93 -19.80 -9.12
N ALA A 45 -7.98 -20.46 -8.43
CA ALA A 45 -6.83 -21.07 -9.07
C ALA A 45 -7.22 -22.20 -10.04
N THR A 46 -8.16 -23.08 -9.65
CA THR A 46 -8.64 -24.19 -10.50
C THR A 46 -9.29 -23.68 -11.79
N LEU A 47 -10.03 -22.57 -11.70
CA LEU A 47 -10.70 -21.95 -12.84
C LEU A 47 -9.80 -20.99 -13.63
N CYS A 48 -8.58 -20.73 -13.16
CA CYS A 48 -7.67 -19.74 -13.74
C CYS A 48 -8.29 -18.33 -13.86
N ILE A 49 -9.10 -17.94 -12.88
CA ILE A 49 -9.73 -16.61 -12.80
C ILE A 49 -9.39 -15.90 -11.49
N GLN A 50 -9.60 -14.59 -11.44
CA GLN A 50 -9.44 -13.80 -10.23
C GLN A 50 -10.62 -14.01 -9.27
N ARG A 51 -10.40 -13.74 -7.98
CA ARG A 51 -11.47 -13.86 -6.97
C ARG A 51 -12.60 -12.84 -7.17
N SER A 52 -12.26 -11.66 -7.69
CA SER A 52 -13.25 -10.66 -8.12
C SER A 52 -14.18 -11.23 -9.20
N GLU A 53 -13.65 -12.06 -10.10
CA GLU A 53 -14.44 -12.72 -11.14
C GLU A 53 -15.37 -13.79 -10.55
N LEU A 54 -15.09 -14.34 -9.37
CA LEU A 54 -16.00 -15.19 -8.59
C LEU A 54 -17.08 -14.40 -7.81
N GLY A 55 -17.10 -13.07 -7.91
CA GLY A 55 -17.92 -12.23 -7.04
C GLY A 55 -17.44 -12.19 -5.59
N VAL A 56 -16.20 -12.64 -5.32
CA VAL A 56 -15.62 -12.70 -3.98
C VAL A 56 -14.50 -11.68 -3.83
N GLY A 57 -14.78 -10.57 -3.14
CA GLY A 57 -13.86 -9.45 -3.01
C GLY A 57 -13.82 -8.92 -1.57
N SER A 58 -12.73 -8.27 -1.21
CA SER A 58 -12.73 -7.40 -0.02
C SER A 58 -13.24 -6.02 -0.44
N SER A 59 -14.06 -5.39 0.39
CA SER A 59 -14.46 -4.00 0.19
C SER A 59 -13.20 -3.13 0.09
N PRO A 60 -13.13 -2.22 -0.89
CA PRO A 60 -12.05 -1.25 -0.94
C PRO A 60 -12.01 -0.43 0.35
N LYS A 61 -10.82 -0.30 0.90
CA LYS A 61 -10.51 0.49 2.08
C LYS A 61 -9.37 1.48 1.83
N GLY A 62 -8.62 1.29 0.75
CA GLY A 62 -7.51 2.18 0.40
C GLY A 62 -7.98 3.59 0.09
N LEU A 63 -7.11 4.55 0.38
CA LEU A 63 -7.35 5.98 0.15
C LEU A 63 -6.27 6.53 -0.77
N PHE A 64 -6.61 7.54 -1.55
CA PHE A 64 -5.66 8.33 -2.33
C PHE A 64 -5.88 9.83 -2.11
N SER A 65 -4.83 10.61 -2.33
CA SER A 65 -4.83 12.06 -2.23
C SER A 65 -3.83 12.64 -3.24
N GLY A 66 -4.03 13.89 -3.65
CA GLY A 66 -3.13 14.59 -4.57
C GLY A 66 -3.73 14.82 -5.95
N HIS A 67 -2.85 15.10 -6.91
CA HIS A 67 -3.21 15.79 -8.15
C HIS A 67 -3.70 14.84 -9.25
N ILE A 68 -4.60 13.92 -8.92
CA ILE A 68 -5.23 13.01 -9.88
C ILE A 68 -6.74 12.97 -9.70
N SER A 69 -7.46 12.62 -10.76
CA SER A 69 -8.90 12.35 -10.70
C SER A 69 -9.19 10.99 -11.32
N LEU A 70 -10.08 10.23 -10.71
CA LEU A 70 -10.47 8.91 -11.19
C LEU A 70 -11.81 9.02 -11.93
N LEU A 71 -11.87 8.56 -13.17
CA LEU A 71 -13.10 8.48 -13.95
C LEU A 71 -13.77 7.15 -13.70
N LEU A 72 -15.03 7.19 -13.24
CA LEU A 72 -15.83 6.01 -12.96
C LEU A 72 -16.73 5.60 -14.15
N SER A 73 -17.18 4.35 -14.15
CA SER A 73 -18.07 3.77 -15.17
C SER A 73 -19.45 4.44 -15.25
N ASN A 74 -19.90 5.06 -14.16
CA ASN A 74 -21.12 5.87 -14.11
C ASN A 74 -20.89 7.35 -14.53
N SER A 75 -19.78 7.64 -15.22
CA SER A 75 -19.36 8.99 -15.63
C SER A 75 -19.11 9.97 -14.49
N THR A 76 -19.01 9.49 -13.24
CA THR A 76 -18.63 10.32 -12.09
C THR A 76 -17.12 10.49 -12.06
N VAL A 77 -16.65 11.68 -11.70
CA VAL A 77 -15.24 11.96 -11.49
C VAL A 77 -14.96 12.10 -10.00
N VAL A 78 -14.09 11.23 -9.49
CA VAL A 78 -13.65 11.24 -8.09
C VAL A 78 -12.31 11.95 -8.02
N GLN A 79 -12.30 13.16 -7.47
CA GLN A 79 -11.08 13.96 -7.36
C GLN A 79 -10.26 13.57 -6.12
N GLY A 80 -8.93 13.55 -6.27
CA GLY A 80 -8.03 13.44 -5.12
C GLY A 80 -8.17 14.68 -4.25
N SER A 81 -8.53 14.50 -2.98
CA SER A 81 -8.63 15.61 -2.04
C SER A 81 -7.24 16.02 -1.54
N LEU A 82 -7.10 17.29 -1.13
CA LEU A 82 -5.99 17.78 -0.29
C LEU A 82 -6.44 17.85 1.19
N SER A 83 -7.35 16.95 1.60
CA SER A 83 -7.94 16.92 2.93
C SER A 83 -7.35 15.81 3.79
N ARG A 84 -7.49 15.91 5.13
CA ARG A 84 -7.04 14.86 6.08
C ARG A 84 -7.65 13.48 5.81
N THR A 85 -8.84 13.42 5.23
CA THR A 85 -9.58 12.15 5.03
C THR A 85 -9.13 11.37 3.80
N GLY A 86 -8.47 12.03 2.85
CA GLY A 86 -8.27 11.48 1.50
C GLY A 86 -9.57 11.15 0.79
N THR A 87 -9.45 10.48 -0.36
CA THR A 87 -10.57 10.00 -1.17
C THR A 87 -10.51 8.48 -1.28
N LEU A 88 -11.65 7.80 -1.12
CA LEU A 88 -11.73 6.33 -1.21
C LEU A 88 -11.36 5.86 -2.62
N ILE A 89 -10.52 4.84 -2.71
CA ILE A 89 -10.20 4.19 -3.98
C ILE A 89 -11.42 3.35 -4.41
N PRO A 90 -12.02 3.61 -5.57
CA PRO A 90 -13.16 2.86 -6.06
C PRO A 90 -12.77 1.40 -6.37
N PRO A 91 -13.74 0.47 -6.35
CA PRO A 91 -13.56 -0.86 -6.92
C PRO A 91 -13.02 -0.80 -8.36
N ILE A 92 -12.21 -1.79 -8.75
CA ILE A 92 -11.59 -1.81 -10.09
C ILE A 92 -12.60 -1.83 -11.23
N ASP A 93 -13.70 -2.58 -11.07
CA ASP A 93 -14.80 -2.70 -12.03
C ASP A 93 -15.48 -1.35 -12.32
N GLN A 94 -15.34 -0.39 -11.41
CA GLN A 94 -15.86 0.96 -11.58
C GLN A 94 -14.84 1.91 -12.19
N LEU A 95 -13.54 1.60 -12.21
CA LEU A 95 -12.49 2.52 -12.65
C LEU A 95 -12.26 2.45 -14.16
N LEU A 96 -12.76 3.44 -14.91
CA LEU A 96 -12.49 3.56 -16.35
C LEU A 96 -11.10 4.12 -16.63
N GLY A 97 -10.73 5.21 -15.95
CA GLY A 97 -9.56 6.01 -16.33
C GLY A 97 -8.99 6.83 -15.19
N ILE A 98 -7.76 7.29 -15.39
CA ILE A 98 -7.11 8.28 -14.52
C ILE A 98 -6.93 9.54 -15.35
N HIS A 99 -7.48 10.65 -14.87
CA HIS A 99 -7.29 11.97 -15.43
C HIS A 99 -6.20 12.68 -14.64
N TYR A 100 -5.20 13.14 -15.38
CA TYR A 100 -4.12 13.98 -14.88
C TYR A 100 -4.45 15.42 -15.25
N PRO A 101 -4.53 16.35 -14.29
CA PRO A 101 -4.86 17.75 -14.57
C PRO A 101 -3.78 18.38 -15.46
N VAL A 102 -4.14 18.71 -16.69
CA VAL A 102 -3.31 19.49 -17.62
C VAL A 102 -3.60 20.97 -17.37
N SER A 103 -2.61 21.76 -16.96
CA SER A 103 -2.78 23.22 -16.93
C SER A 103 -2.80 23.77 -18.35
N VAL A 104 -3.80 24.60 -18.64
CA VAL A 104 -4.08 25.25 -19.93
C VAL A 104 -3.14 26.45 -20.21
N ALA A 105 -2.21 26.74 -19.30
CA ALA A 105 -1.18 27.75 -19.51
C ALA A 105 0.10 27.05 -19.99
N GLU A 106 0.58 27.53 -21.13
CA GLU A 106 1.82 27.19 -21.82
C GLU A 106 2.97 26.89 -20.84
N ASP A 107 3.70 25.80 -21.10
CA ASP A 107 4.81 25.18 -20.34
C ASP A 107 4.51 24.04 -19.34
N CYS A 108 5.28 22.96 -19.53
CA CYS A 108 5.08 21.55 -19.17
C CYS A 108 5.20 21.18 -17.67
N THR A 109 4.68 21.95 -16.72
CA THR A 109 5.02 21.79 -15.29
C THR A 109 3.93 21.27 -14.34
N ARG A 110 2.89 20.58 -14.84
CA ARG A 110 1.94 19.83 -13.98
C ARG A 110 1.88 18.33 -14.26
N ARG A 111 3.02 17.74 -14.63
CA ARG A 111 3.18 16.28 -14.57
C ARG A 111 3.28 15.88 -13.09
N ILE A 112 2.57 14.82 -12.71
CA ILE A 112 2.84 14.15 -11.43
C ILE A 112 4.32 13.80 -11.42
N ARG A 113 5.03 14.12 -10.34
CA ARG A 113 6.48 13.91 -10.21
C ARG A 113 6.83 12.72 -9.35
N TRP A 114 5.93 12.28 -8.48
CA TRP A 114 6.16 11.18 -7.56
C TRP A 114 4.84 10.57 -7.09
N VAL A 115 4.90 9.29 -6.73
CA VAL A 115 3.85 8.58 -6.00
C VAL A 115 4.45 8.06 -4.70
N LEU A 116 3.78 8.31 -3.57
CA LEU A 116 4.19 7.79 -2.26
C LEU A 116 3.06 6.96 -1.65
N VAL A 117 3.37 5.70 -1.38
CA VAL A 117 2.50 4.76 -0.67
C VAL A 117 2.84 4.81 0.83
N VAL A 118 1.85 5.05 1.67
CA VAL A 118 2.01 5.12 3.13
C VAL A 118 1.26 3.98 3.77
N GLU A 119 1.94 3.20 4.61
CA GLU A 119 1.32 2.07 5.31
C GLU A 119 0.18 2.51 6.23
N LYS A 120 0.47 3.43 7.16
CA LYS A 120 -0.47 3.85 8.21
C LYS A 120 -1.39 4.98 7.76
N GLU A 121 -2.68 4.82 8.04
CA GLU A 121 -3.69 5.85 7.73
C GLU A 121 -3.43 7.17 8.47
N ALA A 122 -3.02 7.12 9.74
CA ALA A 122 -2.74 8.33 10.52
C ALA A 122 -1.63 9.20 9.87
N ILE A 123 -0.54 8.56 9.44
CA ILE A 123 0.56 9.21 8.73
C ILE A 123 0.07 9.75 7.39
N PHE A 124 -0.71 8.97 6.64
CA PHE A 124 -1.32 9.43 5.39
C PHE A 124 -2.18 10.68 5.61
N SER A 125 -3.03 10.69 6.64
CA SER A 125 -3.91 11.82 6.95
C SER A 125 -3.13 13.08 7.31
N THR A 126 -2.04 12.94 8.10
CA THR A 126 -1.13 14.06 8.40
C THR A 126 -0.51 14.60 7.12
N LEU A 127 0.12 13.75 6.29
CA LEU A 127 0.79 14.16 5.05
C LEU A 127 -0.16 14.75 4.02
N SER A 128 -1.37 14.19 3.88
CA SER A 128 -2.41 14.65 2.95
C SER A 128 -2.89 16.07 3.26
N SER A 129 -2.93 16.44 4.54
CA SER A 129 -3.32 17.79 4.99
C SER A 129 -2.17 18.77 5.14
N SER A 130 -0.94 18.28 4.98
CA SER A 130 0.27 19.08 5.09
C SER A 130 0.58 19.81 3.78
N ALA A 131 1.59 20.69 3.82
CA ALA A 131 2.09 21.37 2.63
C ALA A 131 2.82 20.43 1.65
N LEU A 132 3.01 19.12 1.94
CA LEU A 132 3.75 18.18 1.09
C LEU A 132 3.26 18.18 -0.36
N LEU A 133 1.93 18.12 -0.57
CA LEU A 133 1.34 18.09 -1.90
C LEU A 133 1.38 19.46 -2.61
N LEU A 134 1.61 20.53 -1.85
CA LEU A 134 1.71 21.91 -2.33
C LEU A 134 3.16 22.39 -2.44
N ASP A 135 4.13 21.53 -2.11
CA ASP A 135 5.56 21.87 -2.09
C ASP A 135 6.05 22.11 -3.52
N SER A 136 6.52 23.33 -3.79
CA SER A 136 6.96 23.76 -5.11
C SER A 136 8.25 23.07 -5.56
N ALA A 137 9.12 22.64 -4.63
CA ALA A 137 10.36 21.96 -4.94
C ALA A 137 10.13 20.49 -5.29
N LEU A 138 9.21 19.82 -4.59
CA LEU A 138 8.83 18.44 -4.92
C LEU A 138 7.94 18.38 -6.17
N GLY A 139 7.08 19.38 -6.34
CA GLY A 139 6.08 19.42 -7.40
C GLY A 139 4.90 18.47 -7.14
N PRO A 140 3.94 18.39 -8.08
CA PRO A 140 2.69 17.66 -7.89
C PRO A 140 2.91 16.17 -7.60
N GLY A 141 2.39 15.69 -6.47
CA GLY A 141 2.48 14.29 -6.05
C GLY A 141 1.13 13.60 -5.88
N VAL A 142 1.21 12.27 -5.69
CA VAL A 142 0.08 11.42 -5.30
C VAL A 142 0.44 10.62 -4.05
N LEU A 143 -0.41 10.71 -3.03
CA LEU A 143 -0.35 9.86 -1.84
C LEU A 143 -1.35 8.73 -1.96
N ILE A 144 -0.97 7.52 -1.54
CA ILE A 144 -1.83 6.34 -1.51
C ILE A 144 -1.64 5.62 -0.17
N THR A 145 -2.70 5.10 0.43
CA THR A 145 -2.59 4.19 1.57
C THR A 145 -3.51 2.99 1.41
N GLY A 146 -3.03 1.81 1.81
CA GLY A 146 -3.83 0.59 1.91
C GLY A 146 -4.42 0.37 3.31
N LYS A 147 -4.16 1.28 4.27
CA LYS A 147 -4.45 1.10 5.71
C LYS A 147 -3.84 -0.22 6.21
N GLY A 148 -2.51 -0.30 6.17
CA GLY A 148 -1.73 -1.53 6.34
C GLY A 148 -1.61 -2.30 5.02
N TYR A 149 -1.90 -3.62 5.06
CA TYR A 149 -1.87 -4.46 3.86
C TYR A 149 -2.84 -3.98 2.79
N PRO A 150 -2.40 -3.86 1.53
CA PRO A 150 -3.22 -3.32 0.46
C PRO A 150 -4.33 -4.27 0.03
N ASP A 151 -5.49 -3.68 -0.26
CA ASP A 151 -6.55 -4.38 -0.97
C ASP A 151 -6.29 -4.42 -2.48
N MET A 152 -7.15 -5.14 -3.21
CA MET A 152 -7.01 -5.28 -4.66
C MET A 152 -7.18 -3.96 -5.39
N ALA A 153 -8.12 -3.10 -4.98
CA ALA A 153 -8.37 -1.82 -5.63
C ALA A 153 -7.14 -0.90 -5.55
N THR A 154 -6.49 -0.85 -4.38
CA THR A 154 -5.26 -0.10 -4.13
C THR A 154 -4.11 -0.58 -5.01
N ARG A 155 -3.93 -1.91 -5.12
CA ARG A 155 -2.87 -2.51 -5.96
C ARG A 155 -3.11 -2.21 -7.44
N HIS A 156 -4.34 -2.31 -7.91
CA HIS A 156 -4.69 -2.00 -9.29
C HIS A 156 -4.48 -0.52 -9.62
N LEU A 157 -4.89 0.39 -8.73
CA LEU A 157 -4.64 1.83 -8.92
C LEU A 157 -3.15 2.11 -9.01
N LEU A 158 -2.35 1.57 -8.07
CA LEU A 158 -0.90 1.75 -8.09
C LEU A 158 -0.26 1.16 -9.35
N LYS A 159 -0.74 0.00 -9.82
CA LYS A 159 -0.27 -0.60 -11.08
C LYS A 159 -0.61 0.28 -12.28
N LYS A 160 -1.81 0.84 -12.36
CA LYS A 160 -2.22 1.72 -13.45
C LYS A 160 -1.37 2.99 -13.47
N LEU A 161 -1.19 3.64 -12.32
CA LEU A 161 -0.26 4.76 -12.17
C LEU A 161 1.17 4.37 -12.56
N SER A 162 1.58 3.14 -12.24
CA SER A 162 2.89 2.63 -12.62
C SER A 162 3.08 2.48 -14.13
N VAL A 163 2.04 2.06 -14.86
CA VAL A 163 2.10 1.97 -16.31
C VAL A 163 2.02 3.36 -16.96
N ASP A 164 1.06 4.17 -16.53
CA ASP A 164 0.80 5.51 -17.10
C ASP A 164 1.96 6.48 -16.85
N LEU A 165 2.57 6.42 -15.65
CA LEU A 165 3.63 7.32 -15.18
C LEU A 165 4.96 6.56 -15.08
N SER A 166 5.39 5.95 -16.18
CA SER A 166 6.60 5.10 -16.22
C SER A 166 7.91 5.81 -15.85
N HIS A 167 7.95 7.14 -15.95
CA HIS A 167 9.13 7.99 -15.77
C HIS A 167 9.30 8.55 -14.35
N ILE A 168 8.39 8.24 -13.42
CA ILE A 168 8.45 8.80 -12.05
C ILE A 168 8.74 7.74 -10.99
N PRO A 169 9.36 8.15 -9.86
CA PRO A 169 9.55 7.27 -8.72
C PRO A 169 8.22 6.89 -8.07
N ILE A 170 8.12 5.60 -7.70
CA ILE A 170 7.08 5.07 -6.83
C ILE A 170 7.75 4.64 -5.54
N MET A 171 7.39 5.31 -4.45
CA MET A 171 8.02 5.14 -3.16
C MET A 171 7.04 4.56 -2.16
N ALA A 172 7.55 3.93 -1.10
CA ALA A 172 6.78 3.56 0.07
C ALA A 172 7.45 3.96 1.37
N LEU A 173 6.59 4.35 2.31
CA LEU A 173 6.87 4.58 3.71
C LEU A 173 6.13 3.52 4.54
N VAL A 174 6.88 2.61 5.15
CA VAL A 174 6.40 1.48 5.95
C VAL A 174 7.10 1.45 7.31
N ASP A 175 6.54 0.69 8.26
CA ASP A 175 7.19 0.45 9.54
C ASP A 175 8.51 -0.33 9.36
N ALA A 176 9.47 -0.10 10.26
CA ALA A 176 10.76 -0.80 10.28
C ALA A 176 10.59 -2.19 10.92
N ASP A 177 9.76 -3.04 10.32
CA ASP A 177 9.45 -4.35 10.83
C ASP A 177 9.18 -5.41 9.72
N PRO A 178 9.02 -6.70 10.08
CA PRO A 178 8.75 -7.75 9.10
C PRO A 178 7.40 -7.60 8.39
N HIS A 179 6.42 -6.93 8.99
CA HIS A 179 5.11 -6.69 8.39
C HIS A 179 5.19 -5.59 7.32
N GLY A 180 5.85 -4.47 7.61
CA GLY A 180 6.14 -3.41 6.63
C GLY A 180 6.92 -3.94 5.43
N THR A 181 7.90 -4.82 5.66
CA THR A 181 8.63 -5.51 4.58
C THR A 181 7.72 -6.38 3.72
N GLU A 182 6.76 -7.09 4.31
CA GLU A 182 5.80 -7.89 3.54
C GLU A 182 4.83 -7.01 2.74
N ILE A 183 4.45 -5.85 3.27
CA ILE A 183 3.61 -4.88 2.57
C ILE A 183 4.33 -4.39 1.30
N LEU A 184 5.62 -4.01 1.41
CA LEU A 184 6.47 -3.68 0.26
C LEU A 184 6.50 -4.82 -0.76
N ALA A 185 6.81 -6.04 -0.31
CA ALA A 185 6.87 -7.21 -1.16
C ALA A 185 5.51 -7.52 -1.82
N THR A 186 4.39 -7.20 -1.19
CA THR A 186 3.05 -7.41 -1.75
C THR A 186 2.79 -6.50 -2.94
N TYR A 187 3.25 -5.25 -2.89
CA TYR A 187 3.16 -4.33 -4.03
C TYR A 187 4.18 -4.66 -5.14
N ALA A 188 5.43 -4.96 -4.77
CA ALA A 188 6.53 -5.04 -5.73
C ALA A 188 6.90 -6.43 -6.22
N CYS A 189 6.45 -7.49 -5.53
CA CYS A 189 6.74 -8.89 -5.89
C CYS A 189 5.45 -9.75 -5.95
N GLY A 190 4.34 -9.19 -5.48
CA GLY A 190 3.05 -9.87 -5.36
C GLY A 190 2.90 -10.69 -4.08
N SER A 191 1.64 -11.05 -3.79
CA SER A 191 1.29 -11.86 -2.62
C SER A 191 1.64 -13.34 -2.84
N LYS A 192 2.15 -14.01 -1.79
CA LYS A 192 2.34 -15.48 -1.80
C LYS A 192 1.03 -16.24 -1.96
N SER A 193 -0.09 -15.68 -1.48
CA SER A 193 -1.41 -16.31 -1.57
C SER A 193 -2.08 -16.13 -2.94
N LEU A 194 -1.55 -15.25 -3.79
CA LEU A 194 -2.15 -14.86 -5.07
C LEU A 194 -1.13 -14.95 -6.19
N GLN A 195 -0.41 -16.07 -6.26
CA GLN A 195 0.62 -16.27 -7.28
C GLN A 195 0.04 -16.26 -8.71
N HIS A 196 -1.20 -16.72 -8.87
CA HIS A 196 -1.92 -16.67 -10.15
C HIS A 196 -2.32 -15.25 -10.57
N GLU A 197 -2.41 -14.29 -9.63
CA GLU A 197 -2.70 -12.88 -9.91
C GLU A 197 -1.41 -12.02 -10.01
N LYS A 198 -0.21 -12.64 -10.00
CA LYS A 198 1.08 -11.92 -9.97
C LYS A 198 1.32 -11.05 -11.19
N GLU A 199 1.07 -11.56 -12.40
CA GLU A 199 1.53 -10.92 -13.63
C GLU A 199 0.87 -9.55 -13.89
N GLY A 200 -0.34 -9.34 -13.38
CA GLY A 200 -1.10 -8.11 -13.60
C GLY A 200 -0.90 -7.00 -12.57
N LEU A 201 -0.33 -7.27 -11.39
CA LEU A 201 -0.46 -6.38 -10.21
C LEU A 201 0.83 -5.90 -9.58
N VAL A 202 1.97 -6.28 -10.16
CA VAL A 202 3.28 -6.03 -9.58
C VAL A 202 3.86 -4.69 -10.05
N VAL A 203 4.43 -3.95 -9.09
CA VAL A 203 5.14 -2.67 -9.31
C VAL A 203 6.61 -2.83 -8.92
N GLU A 204 7.40 -3.43 -9.81
CA GLU A 204 8.79 -3.83 -9.52
C GLU A 204 9.71 -2.65 -9.19
N ARG A 205 9.49 -1.49 -9.81
CA ARG A 205 10.30 -0.27 -9.59
C ARG A 205 10.02 0.45 -8.26
N MET A 206 9.17 -0.12 -7.41
CA MET A 206 8.84 0.50 -6.12
C MET A 206 10.07 0.52 -5.19
N GLU A 207 10.29 1.64 -4.52
CA GLU A 207 11.40 1.85 -3.60
C GLU A 207 10.90 2.09 -2.18
N CYS A 208 11.68 1.65 -1.18
CA CYS A 208 11.37 1.94 0.23
C CYS A 208 12.20 3.14 0.67
N ILE A 209 11.52 4.23 1.06
CA ILE A 209 12.16 5.46 1.53
C ILE A 209 12.25 5.53 3.06
N GLY A 210 11.65 4.59 3.77
CA GLY A 210 11.70 4.54 5.22
C GLY A 210 10.60 3.67 5.83
N VAL A 211 10.66 3.41 7.13
CA VAL A 211 11.77 3.80 8.05
C VAL A 211 12.89 2.77 7.98
N LYS A 212 14.14 3.18 7.73
CA LYS A 212 15.30 2.26 7.70
C LYS A 212 16.06 2.28 9.02
N HIS A 213 16.77 1.19 9.33
CA HIS A 213 17.53 1.11 10.58
C HIS A 213 18.67 2.13 10.63
N ASP A 214 19.23 2.49 9.48
CA ASP A 214 20.29 3.50 9.36
C ASP A 214 19.74 4.90 9.68
N ASP A 215 18.48 5.18 9.34
CA ASP A 215 17.80 6.44 9.66
C ASP A 215 17.66 6.60 11.17
N LEU A 216 17.27 5.51 11.85
CA LEU A 216 17.09 5.50 13.30
C LEU A 216 18.38 5.80 14.06
N HIS A 217 19.54 5.41 13.51
CA HIS A 217 20.86 5.72 14.11
C HIS A 217 21.21 7.20 13.96
N GLY A 218 20.93 7.78 12.78
CA GLY A 218 21.22 9.19 12.52
C GLY A 218 20.35 10.16 13.32
N MET A 219 19.13 9.74 13.70
CA MET A 219 18.14 10.59 14.37
C MET A 219 18.25 10.64 15.90
N ASN A 220 19.26 9.98 16.49
CA ASN A 220 19.47 9.91 17.95
C ASN A 220 18.20 9.49 18.74
N ILE A 221 17.44 8.55 18.18
CA ILE A 221 16.17 8.08 18.75
C ILE A 221 16.42 7.33 20.07
N ASP A 222 15.63 7.63 21.10
CA ASP A 222 15.71 6.92 22.38
C ASP A 222 15.40 5.43 22.15
N ARG A 223 16.35 4.57 22.52
CA ARG A 223 16.19 3.10 22.42
C ARG A 223 14.96 2.58 23.15
N ARG A 224 14.42 3.32 24.13
CA ARG A 224 13.18 2.96 24.84
C ARG A 224 11.92 3.05 23.98
N SER A 225 11.97 3.84 22.90
CA SER A 225 10.88 3.94 21.93
C SER A 225 10.90 2.82 20.89
N LEU A 226 11.97 2.00 20.85
CA LEU A 226 12.05 0.82 19.99
C LEU A 226 11.34 -0.37 20.63
N ILE A 227 10.67 -1.16 19.80
CA ILE A 227 9.87 -2.30 20.24
C ILE A 227 10.68 -3.58 20.09
N VAL A 228 10.74 -4.41 21.13
CA VAL A 228 11.43 -5.71 21.07
C VAL A 228 10.72 -6.66 20.11
N LEU A 229 11.49 -7.36 19.26
CA LEU A 229 10.93 -8.35 18.35
C LEU A 229 10.33 -9.55 19.08
N SER A 230 9.07 -9.84 18.79
CA SER A 230 8.40 -11.04 19.26
C SER A 230 8.88 -12.29 18.53
N ALA A 231 8.62 -13.47 19.09
CA ALA A 231 8.86 -14.74 18.41
C ALA A 231 8.10 -14.86 17.08
N ARG A 232 6.92 -14.21 16.97
CA ARG A 232 6.12 -14.17 15.74
C ARG A 232 6.80 -13.32 14.67
N ASP A 233 7.30 -12.14 15.04
CA ASP A 233 8.04 -11.26 14.13
C ASP A 233 9.28 -11.97 13.57
N ARG A 234 10.05 -12.66 14.43
CA ARG A 234 11.22 -13.44 14.02
C ARG A 234 10.87 -14.54 13.02
N LYS A 235 9.82 -15.32 13.29
CA LYS A 235 9.32 -16.35 12.36
C LYS A 235 8.91 -15.75 11.02
N LYS A 236 8.25 -14.59 11.03
CA LYS A 236 7.83 -13.86 9.83
C LYS A 236 9.02 -13.40 9.01
N ALA A 237 10.00 -12.76 9.64
CA ALA A 237 11.22 -12.30 9.01
C ALA A 237 11.98 -13.46 8.33
N VAL A 238 12.18 -14.57 9.05
CA VAL A 238 12.83 -15.77 8.47
C VAL A 238 12.05 -16.32 7.28
N SER A 239 10.71 -16.31 7.32
CA SER A 239 9.86 -16.74 6.19
C SER A 239 9.95 -15.81 4.98
N LEU A 240 10.16 -14.51 5.20
CA LEU A 240 10.37 -13.52 4.13
C LEU A 240 11.76 -13.64 3.52
N LEU A 241 12.80 -13.89 4.32
CA LEU A 241 14.17 -14.12 3.83
C LEU A 241 14.28 -15.37 2.93
N LYS A 242 13.36 -16.32 3.02
CA LYS A 242 13.29 -17.48 2.12
C LYS A 242 12.70 -17.16 0.74
N ARG A 243 12.25 -15.93 0.50
CA ARG A 243 11.75 -15.50 -0.82
C ARG A 243 12.91 -15.17 -1.73
N ASP A 244 12.89 -15.66 -2.96
CA ASP A 244 13.89 -15.32 -3.98
C ASP A 244 13.56 -13.99 -4.69
N ASP A 245 12.29 -13.59 -4.68
CA ASP A 245 11.79 -12.36 -5.33
C ASP A 245 11.97 -11.10 -4.47
N LEU A 246 12.58 -11.19 -3.29
CA LEU A 246 12.79 -10.05 -2.39
C LEU A 246 14.06 -9.27 -2.77
N LYS A 247 13.93 -7.95 -2.99
CA LYS A 247 15.06 -7.06 -3.27
C LYS A 247 16.14 -7.13 -2.18
N ASP A 248 17.40 -7.00 -2.60
CA ASP A 248 18.56 -7.14 -1.71
C ASP A 248 18.59 -6.10 -0.59
N ASP A 249 18.18 -4.85 -0.88
CA ASP A 249 18.13 -3.80 0.14
C ASP A 249 17.09 -4.13 1.23
N TRP A 250 15.94 -4.68 0.85
CA TRP A 250 14.88 -5.07 1.80
C TRP A 250 15.28 -6.32 2.60
N ARG A 251 16.01 -7.23 1.96
CA ARG A 251 16.62 -8.39 2.63
C ARG A 251 17.62 -7.93 3.69
N ARG A 252 18.46 -6.95 3.37
CA ARG A 252 19.45 -6.36 4.28
C ARG A 252 18.78 -5.69 5.48
N GLU A 253 17.76 -4.85 5.24
CA GLU A 253 16.99 -4.22 6.32
C GLU A 253 16.36 -5.26 7.24
N LEU A 254 15.76 -6.32 6.69
CA LEU A 254 15.15 -7.39 7.48
C LEU A 254 16.17 -8.20 8.29
N GLN A 255 17.37 -8.40 7.75
CA GLN A 255 18.50 -8.99 8.49
C GLN A 255 18.97 -8.07 9.61
N HIS A 256 19.02 -6.76 9.38
CA HIS A 256 19.35 -5.77 10.41
C HIS A 256 18.32 -5.79 11.54
N THR A 257 17.02 -5.86 11.22
CA THR A 257 15.94 -6.04 12.21
C THR A 257 16.20 -7.29 13.07
N LEU A 258 16.43 -8.44 12.44
CA LEU A 258 16.67 -9.70 13.15
C LEU A 258 17.92 -9.67 14.04
N HIS A 259 19.01 -9.09 13.54
CA HIS A 259 20.28 -8.97 14.25
C HIS A 259 20.17 -8.06 15.47
N ARG A 260 19.54 -6.89 15.30
CA ARG A 260 19.37 -5.89 16.36
C ARG A 260 18.35 -6.33 17.41
N GLY A 261 17.33 -7.09 17.01
CA GLY A 261 16.32 -7.60 17.94
C GLY A 261 15.18 -6.62 18.25
N TYR A 262 15.12 -5.48 17.54
CA TYR A 262 14.10 -4.45 17.72
C TYR A 262 13.46 -4.05 16.39
N LYS A 263 12.25 -3.50 16.46
CA LYS A 263 11.49 -2.88 15.36
C LYS A 263 11.07 -1.46 15.74
N ALA A 264 10.72 -0.66 14.75
CA ALA A 264 10.24 0.70 14.95
C ALA A 264 9.01 1.02 14.10
N GLU A 265 8.11 1.82 14.66
CA GLU A 265 6.94 2.35 13.96
C GLU A 265 7.30 3.69 13.28
N ILE A 266 6.61 4.07 12.20
CA ILE A 266 6.86 5.34 11.48
C ILE A 266 6.77 6.56 12.41
N GLU A 267 5.85 6.53 13.39
CA GLU A 267 5.56 7.60 14.35
C GLU A 267 6.80 8.02 15.16
N ILE A 268 7.78 7.13 15.33
CA ILE A 268 9.00 7.39 16.08
C ILE A 268 9.80 8.57 15.52
N ILE A 269 9.64 8.86 14.22
CA ILE A 269 10.31 9.97 13.54
C ILE A 269 9.78 11.30 14.09
N GLY A 270 8.48 11.41 14.33
CA GLY A 270 7.85 12.61 14.88
C GLY A 270 8.38 12.95 16.28
N SER A 271 8.50 11.92 17.13
CA SER A 271 8.92 12.06 18.53
C SER A 271 10.40 12.41 18.74
N SER A 272 11.24 12.30 17.70
CA SER A 272 12.68 12.64 17.76
C SER A 272 12.94 14.15 17.64
N SER A 273 12.01 14.89 17.06
CA SER A 273 12.11 16.34 16.90
C SER A 273 11.86 17.02 18.24
N SER A 274 12.83 17.78 18.77
CA SER A 274 12.64 18.66 19.94
C SER A 274 11.67 19.84 19.68
N ILE A 275 10.89 19.76 18.60
CA ILE A 275 9.95 20.77 18.12
C ILE A 275 8.55 20.23 18.40
N VAL A 276 7.73 21.08 19.02
CA VAL A 276 6.43 20.83 19.66
C VAL A 276 5.33 20.20 18.76
N ASN A 277 5.64 19.75 17.53
CA ASN A 277 4.69 19.13 16.61
C ASN A 277 5.28 17.87 15.95
N ASP A 278 4.84 16.69 16.39
CA ASP A 278 5.18 15.37 15.81
C ASP A 278 4.92 15.32 14.29
N ASP A 279 3.86 16.01 13.83
CA ASP A 279 3.47 16.11 12.42
C ASP A 279 4.57 16.76 11.54
N GLN A 280 5.36 17.70 12.10
CA GLN A 280 6.40 18.41 11.35
C GLN A 280 7.65 17.55 11.14
N GLY A 281 8.00 16.70 12.11
CA GLY A 281 9.14 15.79 12.01
C GLY A 281 8.98 14.78 10.88
N ILE A 282 7.81 14.15 10.80
CA ILE A 282 7.46 13.22 9.73
C ILE A 282 7.40 13.92 8.37
N LEU A 283 6.83 15.14 8.30
CA LEU A 283 6.81 15.92 7.07
C LEU A 283 8.24 16.20 6.56
N ASN A 284 9.12 16.72 7.41
CA ASN A 284 10.49 17.04 7.04
C ASN A 284 11.25 15.79 6.56
N TYR A 285 11.03 14.66 7.24
CA TYR A 285 11.61 13.39 6.84
C TYR A 285 11.15 12.97 5.44
N VAL A 286 9.84 13.03 5.17
CA VAL A 286 9.28 12.67 3.86
C VAL A 286 9.76 13.64 2.77
N VAL A 287 9.81 14.94 3.03
CA VAL A 287 10.30 15.95 2.07
C VAL A 287 11.76 15.67 1.69
N ASP A 288 12.65 15.44 2.67
CA ASP A 288 14.05 15.10 2.41
C ASP A 288 14.18 13.81 1.58
N ARG A 289 13.46 12.75 1.97
CA ARG A 289 13.55 11.44 1.30
C ARG A 289 12.98 11.45 -0.11
N VAL A 290 11.82 12.07 -0.31
CA VAL A 290 11.21 12.24 -1.63
C VAL A 290 12.11 13.12 -2.51
N GLY A 291 12.64 14.22 -1.97
CA GLY A 291 13.57 15.10 -2.67
C GLY A 291 14.82 14.37 -3.16
N ARG A 292 15.48 13.58 -2.28
CA ARG A 292 16.65 12.76 -2.66
C ARG A 292 16.34 11.75 -3.74
N THR A 293 15.17 11.11 -3.67
CA THR A 293 14.76 10.12 -4.67
C THR A 293 14.50 10.81 -6.02
N LEU A 294 13.84 11.96 -6.02
CA LEU A 294 13.59 12.74 -7.23
C LEU A 294 14.87 13.16 -7.95
N LEU A 295 15.96 13.45 -7.23
CA LEU A 295 17.25 13.79 -7.82
C LEU A 295 17.89 12.64 -8.62
N GLN A 296 17.47 11.39 -8.38
CA GLN A 296 17.94 10.22 -9.14
C GLN A 296 17.18 10.01 -10.46
N TYR A 297 16.07 10.74 -10.65
CA TYR A 297 15.15 10.64 -11.78
C TYR A 297 15.18 11.88 -12.71
N VAL A 298 16.13 12.80 -12.48
CA VAL A 298 16.44 13.96 -13.35
C VAL A 298 17.55 13.56 -14.31
#